data_AF-A0A6J4QAP9-F1
#
_entry.id   AF-A0A6J4QAP9-F1
#
_cell.length_a   1.000
_cell.length_b   1.000
_cell.length_c   1.000
_cell.angle_alpha   90.00
_cell.angle_beta   90.00
_cell.angle_gamma   90.00
#
_symmetry.space_group_name_H-M   'P 1'
#
loop_
_entity.id
_entity.type
_entity.pdbx_description
1 polymer ?
#
loop_
_entity_poly.entity_id
_entity_poly.type
_entity_poly.pdbx_seq_one_letter_code
_entity_poly.pdbx_strand_id
1 'polypeptide(L)'
;MSRAFAQAVFAGWSPAELASLPAGAVQPGTGGSAGAPGGRTPELPAGAVAALVDGWAGLHGVVVLELLGHLDWTGASGEDTCRDVLLRYADRLAAARATGER
;
A
#
# COMPACT_ATOMS: atom_id res chain seq x y z
N MET A 1 -9.12 2.93 7.28
CA MET A 1 -8.98 2.47 5.87
C MET A 1 -10.27 1.75 5.45
N SER A 2 -10.72 1.83 4.19
CA SER A 2 -11.99 1.20 3.78
C SER A 2 -11.86 -0.32 3.55
N ARG A 3 -12.92 -1.08 3.86
CA ARG A 3 -13.02 -2.53 3.58
C ARG A 3 -12.84 -2.86 2.10
N ALA A 4 -13.32 -1.99 1.21
CA ALA A 4 -13.21 -2.18 -0.24
C ALA A 4 -11.76 -2.16 -0.71
N PHE A 5 -10.93 -1.28 -0.15
CA PHE A 5 -9.51 -1.23 -0.50
C PHE A 5 -8.77 -2.49 -0.04
N ALA A 6 -9.03 -2.95 1.20
CA ALA A 6 -8.48 -4.21 1.69
C ALA A 6 -8.91 -5.41 0.82
N GLN A 7 -10.17 -5.43 0.37
CA GLN A 7 -10.66 -6.46 -0.53
C GLN A 7 -9.99 -6.40 -1.90
N ALA A 8 -9.73 -5.21 -2.45
CA ALA A 8 -9.05 -5.07 -3.74
C ALA A 8 -7.59 -5.53 -3.67
N VAL A 9 -6.89 -5.20 -2.59
CA VAL A 9 -5.46 -5.55 -2.40
C VAL A 9 -5.27 -7.03 -2.09
N PHE A 10 -6.11 -7.60 -1.22
CA PHE A 10 -5.92 -8.94 -0.67
C PHE A 10 -6.92 -9.98 -1.20
N ALA A 11 -7.63 -9.68 -2.30
CA ALA A 11 -8.49 -10.67 -2.94
C ALA A 11 -7.69 -11.95 -3.27
N GLY A 12 -8.18 -13.10 -2.81
CA GLY A 12 -7.53 -14.39 -3.05
C GLY A 12 -6.32 -14.70 -2.16
N TRP A 13 -6.04 -13.88 -1.13
CA TRP A 13 -5.09 -14.21 -0.07
C TRP A 13 -5.79 -15.01 1.04
N SER A 14 -5.15 -16.07 1.49
CA SER A 14 -5.53 -16.85 2.66
C SER A 14 -5.13 -16.14 3.95
N PRO A 15 -5.75 -16.49 5.10
CA PRO A 15 -5.35 -15.96 6.40
C PRO A 15 -3.88 -16.22 6.74
N ALA A 16 -3.32 -17.35 6.32
CA ALA A 16 -1.92 -17.70 6.58
C ALA A 16 -0.95 -16.79 5.79
N GLU A 17 -1.24 -16.53 4.52
CA GLU A 17 -0.45 -15.61 3.68
C GLU A 17 -0.52 -14.16 4.21
N LEU A 18 -1.67 -13.74 4.73
CA LEU A 18 -1.79 -12.42 5.37
C LEU A 18 -1.00 -12.34 6.68
N ALA A 19 -0.95 -13.42 7.44
CA ALA A 19 -0.20 -13.50 8.68
C ALA A 19 1.33 -13.59 8.46
N SER A 20 1.77 -14.13 7.32
CA SER A 20 3.19 -14.20 6.96
C SER A 20 3.75 -12.88 6.43
N LEU A 21 2.91 -11.89 6.14
CA LEU A 21 3.38 -10.58 5.70
C LEU A 21 4.27 -9.96 6.78
N PRO A 22 5.47 -9.47 6.41
CA PRO A 22 6.32 -8.81 7.37
C PRO A 22 5.60 -7.56 7.87
N ALA A 23 5.54 -7.38 9.19
CA ALA A 23 5.13 -6.11 9.81
C ALA A 23 6.19 -5.00 9.63
N GLY A 24 6.93 -5.06 8.52
CA GLY A 24 8.20 -4.39 8.27
C GLY A 24 8.21 -2.95 8.75
N ALA A 25 9.37 -2.54 9.29
CA ALA A 25 9.60 -1.24 9.88
C ALA A 25 9.03 -0.14 8.98
N VAL A 26 7.97 0.51 9.49
CA VAL A 26 7.43 1.80 9.06
C VAL A 26 8.58 2.60 8.43
N GLN A 27 8.53 2.80 7.10
CA GLN A 27 9.58 3.50 6.36
C GLN A 27 9.92 4.81 7.09
N PRO A 28 11.20 5.14 7.32
CA PRO A 28 11.56 6.39 7.99
C PRO A 28 11.03 7.56 7.14
N GLY A 29 9.99 8.22 7.65
CA GLY A 29 9.15 9.19 6.93
C GLY A 29 7.64 8.96 7.11
N THR A 30 7.24 7.74 7.50
CA THR A 30 5.84 7.36 7.82
C THR A 30 5.59 7.28 9.33
N GLY A 31 6.50 7.82 10.15
CA GLY A 31 6.51 7.75 11.63
C GLY A 31 5.35 8.45 12.36
N GLY A 32 4.21 8.69 11.70
CA GLY A 32 3.06 9.37 12.26
C GLY A 32 1.71 8.65 12.07
N SER A 33 1.65 7.45 11.49
CA SER A 33 0.36 6.78 11.25
C SER A 33 -0.21 6.02 12.44
N ALA A 34 0.27 6.29 13.67
CA ALA A 34 -0.41 5.88 14.90
C ALA A 34 -1.81 6.53 15.06
N GLY A 35 -2.18 7.46 14.16
CA GLY A 35 -3.53 8.01 14.01
C GLY A 35 -4.20 7.57 12.71
N ALA A 36 -4.42 6.27 12.49
CA ALA A 36 -5.37 5.85 11.45
C ALA A 36 -6.80 6.25 11.90
N PRO A 37 -7.62 6.86 11.04
CA PRO A 37 -8.97 7.29 11.42
C PRO A 37 -9.81 6.08 11.85
N GLY A 38 -10.42 6.19 13.03
CA GLY A 38 -11.16 5.17 13.78
C GLY A 38 -12.42 4.65 13.11
N GLY A 39 -12.27 4.05 11.93
CA GLY A 39 -13.33 3.33 11.22
C GLY A 39 -12.94 1.88 11.11
N ARG A 40 -13.66 1.01 11.83
CA ARG A 40 -13.78 -0.47 11.71
C ARG A 40 -12.91 -1.05 10.59
N THR A 41 -11.60 -1.10 10.80
CA THR A 41 -10.69 -1.80 9.92
C THR A 41 -11.04 -3.29 10.03
N PRO A 42 -11.07 -4.07 8.93
CA PRO A 42 -11.11 -5.52 9.07
C PRO A 42 -9.97 -5.95 10.01
N GLU A 43 -10.19 -6.93 10.87
CA GLU A 43 -9.13 -7.51 11.71
C GLU A 43 -8.08 -8.14 10.78
N LEU A 44 -7.11 -7.33 10.35
CA LEU A 44 -6.00 -7.73 9.51
C LEU A 44 -4.76 -7.90 10.40
N PRO A 45 -3.91 -8.90 10.11
CA PRO A 45 -2.59 -8.99 10.73
C PRO A 45 -1.79 -7.71 10.53
N ALA A 46 -0.87 -7.40 11.47
CA ALA A 46 -0.09 -6.15 11.45
C ALA A 46 0.68 -5.93 10.13
N GLY A 47 1.24 -7.00 9.54
CA GLY A 47 1.90 -6.94 8.23
C GLY A 47 0.96 -6.58 7.08
N ALA A 48 -0.26 -7.13 7.08
CA ALA A 48 -1.29 -6.77 6.10
C ALA A 48 -1.74 -5.31 6.27
N VAL A 49 -1.86 -4.82 7.50
CA VAL A 49 -2.15 -3.39 7.76
C VAL A 49 -1.02 -2.50 7.24
N ALA A 50 0.23 -2.85 7.49
CA ALA A 50 1.38 -2.09 7.01
C ALA A 50 1.41 -2.03 5.47
N ALA A 51 1.21 -3.17 4.81
CA ALA A 51 1.14 -3.25 3.35
C ALA A 51 -0.02 -2.43 2.76
N LEU A 52 -1.17 -2.42 3.44
CA LEU A 52 -2.34 -1.62 3.04
C LEU A 52 -2.05 -0.12 3.16
N VAL A 53 -1.46 0.31 4.29
CA VAL A 53 -1.07 1.71 4.53
C VAL A 53 -0.04 2.18 3.52
N ASP A 54 0.97 1.35 3.23
CA ASP A 54 2.00 1.66 2.25
C ASP A 54 1.44 1.87 0.83
N GLY A 55 0.57 0.95 0.37
CA GLY A 55 -0.10 1.08 -0.92
C GLY A 55 -0.97 2.34 -1.03
N TRP A 56 -1.72 2.64 0.04
CA TRP A 56 -2.53 3.86 0.10
C TRP A 56 -1.66 5.12 0.10
N ALA A 57 -0.59 5.15 0.91
CA ALA A 57 0.29 6.30 1.02
C ALA A 57 1.02 6.58 -0.30
N GLY A 58 1.49 5.53 -1.00
CA GLY A 58 2.12 5.65 -2.31
C GLY A 58 1.16 6.24 -3.36
N LEU A 59 -0.03 5.66 -3.52
CA LEU A 59 -1.02 6.16 -4.48
C LEU A 59 -1.48 7.59 -4.14
N HIS A 60 -1.82 7.83 -2.87
CA HIS A 60 -2.28 9.14 -2.42
C HIS A 60 -1.20 10.21 -2.59
N GLY A 61 0.06 9.87 -2.28
CA GLY A 61 1.20 10.76 -2.47
C GLY A 61 1.35 11.19 -3.93
N VAL A 62 1.33 10.26 -4.88
CA VAL A 62 1.43 10.60 -6.31
C VAL A 62 0.26 11.46 -6.77
N VAL A 63 -0.98 11.10 -6.39
CA VAL A 63 -2.17 11.89 -6.76
C VAL A 63 -2.08 13.32 -6.22
N VAL A 64 -1.63 13.51 -4.98
CA VAL A 64 -1.44 14.85 -4.41
C VAL A 64 -0.33 15.61 -5.12
N LEU A 65 0.79 14.96 -5.46
CA LEU A 65 1.86 15.59 -6.21
C LEU A 65 1.40 16.04 -7.61
N GLU A 66 0.61 15.22 -8.29
CA GLU A 66 0.03 15.55 -9.59
C GLU A 66 -0.93 16.75 -9.49
N LEU A 67 -1.87 16.72 -8.55
CA LEU A 67 -2.84 17.80 -8.38
C LEU A 67 -2.19 19.15 -8.05
N LEU A 68 -1.00 19.13 -7.45
CA LEU A 68 -0.23 20.32 -7.12
C LEU A 68 0.76 20.74 -8.22
N GLY A 69 0.83 20.02 -9.35
CA GLY A 69 1.77 20.29 -10.44
C GLY A 69 3.22 19.95 -10.11
N HIS A 70 3.47 19.20 -9.02
CA HIS A 70 4.83 18.83 -8.61
C HIS A 70 5.46 17.74 -9.50
N LEU A 71 4.69 17.15 -10.41
CA LEU A 71 5.16 16.17 -11.38
C LEU A 71 5.46 16.78 -12.77
N ASP A 72 5.09 18.04 -13.02
CA ASP A 72 5.23 18.70 -14.33
C ASP A 72 6.67 18.64 -14.89
N TRP A 73 7.68 18.76 -14.01
CA TRP A 73 9.09 18.72 -14.39
C TRP A 73 9.55 17.35 -14.88
N THR A 74 8.82 16.28 -14.55
CA THR A 74 9.18 14.91 -14.96
C THR A 74 8.86 14.65 -16.43
N GLY A 75 8.00 15.47 -17.05
CA GLY A 75 7.53 15.29 -18.43
C GLY A 75 6.67 14.04 -18.65
N ALA A 76 6.46 13.23 -17.61
CA ALA A 76 5.54 12.10 -17.61
C ALA A 76 4.13 12.59 -17.25
N SER A 77 3.12 11.91 -17.76
CA SER A 77 1.77 12.13 -17.25
C SER A 77 1.67 11.65 -15.80
N GLY A 78 0.89 12.33 -14.96
CA GLY A 78 0.59 11.81 -13.62
C GLY A 78 -0.06 10.42 -13.65
N GLU A 79 -0.76 10.09 -14.73
CA GLU A 79 -1.32 8.76 -14.96
C GLU A 79 -0.23 7.69 -15.06
N ASP A 80 0.82 7.92 -15.85
CA ASP A 80 1.93 6.98 -16.01
C ASP A 80 2.70 6.82 -14.69
N THR A 81 2.89 7.92 -13.96
CA THR A 81 3.52 7.87 -12.62
C THR A 81 2.66 7.09 -11.62
N CYS A 82 1.34 7.27 -11.63
CA CYS A 82 0.41 6.49 -10.82
C CYS A 82 0.48 5.00 -11.17
N ARG A 83 0.50 4.67 -12.47
CA ARG A 83 0.60 3.30 -12.96
C ARG A 83 1.88 2.63 -12.48
N ASP A 84 3.02 3.31 -12.59
CA ASP A 84 4.31 2.79 -12.14
C ASP A 84 4.34 2.50 -10.65
N VAL A 85 3.77 3.39 -9.82
CA VAL A 85 3.69 3.17 -8.37
C VAL A 85 2.80 1.97 -8.03
N LEU A 86 1.67 1.82 -8.72
CA LEU A 86 0.77 0.67 -8.53
C LEU A 86 1.44 -0.65 -8.94
N LEU A 87 2.17 -0.67 -10.06
CA LEU A 87 2.89 -1.86 -10.52
C LEU A 87 3.99 -2.27 -9.53
N ARG A 88 4.82 -1.31 -9.08
CA ARG A 88 5.85 -1.59 -8.07
C ARG A 88 5.26 -2.05 -6.73
N TYR A 89 4.09 -1.54 -6.36
CA TYR A 89 3.37 -2.01 -5.19
C TYR A 89 2.89 -3.46 -5.36
N ALA A 90 2.28 -3.78 -6.50
CA ALA A 90 1.83 -5.13 -6.82
C ALA A 90 2.99 -6.13 -6.85
N ASP A 91 4.13 -5.79 -7.44
CA ASP A 91 5.32 -6.63 -7.48
C ASP A 91 5.85 -6.95 -6.08
N ARG A 92 5.87 -5.95 -5.18
CA ARG A 92 6.28 -6.15 -3.77
C ARG A 92 5.33 -7.08 -3.02
N LEU A 93 4.02 -6.95 -3.25
CA LEU A 93 3.03 -7.85 -2.66
C LEU A 93 3.18 -9.28 -3.18
N ALA A 94 3.38 -9.45 -4.49
CA ALA A 94 3.59 -10.76 -5.10
C ALA A 94 4.86 -11.44 -4.54
N ALA A 95 5.96 -10.68 -4.41
CA ALA A 95 7.20 -11.18 -3.82
C ALA A 95 7.03 -11.58 -2.34
N ALA A 96 6.30 -10.79 -1.56
CA ALA A 96 6.01 -11.09 -0.16
C ALA A 96 5.17 -12.38 -0.03
N ARG A 97 4.17 -12.56 -0.90
CA ARG A 97 3.34 -13.77 -0.94
C ARG A 97 4.17 -15.02 -1.24
N ALA A 98 5.01 -14.97 -2.28
CA ALA A 98 5.87 -16.10 -2.68
C ALA A 98 6.95 -16.47 -1.64
N THR A 99 7.22 -15.57 -0.69
CA THR A 99 8.15 -15.83 0.42
C THR A 99 7.44 -16.49 1.60
N GLY A 100 6.17 -16.17 1.84
CA GLY A 100 5.35 -16.76 2.90
C GLY A 100 4.90 -18.21 2.64
N GLU A 101 4.99 -18.68 1.39
CA GLU A 101 4.69 -20.08 1.01
C GLU A 101 5.84 -21.06 1.28
N ARG A 102 7.03 -20.59 1.69
CA ARG A 102 8.21 -21.42 1.99
C ARG A 102 8.41 -21.61 3.49
#